data_AF-A0A345B097-F1
#
_entry.id   AF-A0A345B097-F1
#
_cell.length_a   1.000
_cell.length_b   1.000
_cell.length_c   1.000
_cell.angle_alpha   90.00
_cell.angle_beta   90.00
_cell.angle_gamma   90.00
#
_symmetry.space_group_name_H-M   'P 1'
#
loop_
_entity.id
_entity.type
_entity.pdbx_description
1 polymer ?
#
loop_
_entity_poly.entity_id
_entity_poly.type
_entity_poly.pdbx_seq_one_letter_code
_entity_poly.pdbx_strand_id
1 'polypeptide(L)'
;SELASYMRMCIQQNKRFLMVNGIKPSALSNGLKYSLATGNWGDQKKAASSTAGVSQVLNRYTFSSTLSHLRRTNTPIGRDGKIAKPRQLHNTHWGLVCPAETPEGQACGLVKNLSLMCFVSVGTPSDPIIEFMINRGMEIIEEYEPLRYPNATKVFVNGVWVGVHQDPKHLVTEMTETRRRSYLPNEVSLVRDIRDREFKIFSDAGRVMRPVFVVQREADPSRNLEAGQLVLTKEHVNSIREEQENPTGGPREFGWNWLVNQGVIEYLDAEEEETTMICMTPEDLDTYRLRKSGVEVPEEPMGDDDINKRLKTNIKPTTH
;
A
#
# COMPACT_ATOMS: atom_id res chain seq x y z
N SER A 1 -38.81 -5.64 -4.64
CA SER A 1 -38.42 -4.30 -4.16
C SER A 1 -39.65 -3.57 -3.64
N GLU A 2 -39.50 -2.67 -2.66
CA GLU A 2 -40.63 -1.91 -2.11
C GLU A 2 -41.38 -1.08 -3.17
N LEU A 3 -40.66 -0.56 -4.17
CA LEU A 3 -41.24 0.16 -5.30
C LEU A 3 -42.16 -0.74 -6.14
N ALA A 4 -41.79 -2.00 -6.37
CA ALA A 4 -42.64 -2.95 -7.09
C ALA A 4 -43.91 -3.29 -6.29
N SER A 5 -43.83 -3.39 -4.96
CA SER A 5 -45.00 -3.58 -4.10
C SER A 5 -45.92 -2.36 -4.11
N TYR A 6 -45.37 -1.14 -4.09
CA TYR A 6 -46.13 0.09 -4.23
C TYR A 6 -46.83 0.19 -5.60
N MET A 7 -46.11 -0.15 -6.68
CA MET A 7 -46.68 -0.19 -8.03
C MET A 7 -47.86 -1.17 -8.12
N ARG A 8 -47.72 -2.39 -7.56
CA ARG A 8 -48.82 -3.37 -7.49
C ARG A 8 -50.03 -2.84 -6.72
N MET A 9 -49.81 -2.14 -5.61
CA MET A 9 -50.89 -1.53 -4.83
C MET A 9 -51.61 -0.41 -5.59
N CYS A 10 -50.88 0.44 -6.33
CA CYS A 10 -51.48 1.47 -7.19
C CYS A 10 -52.36 0.85 -8.28
N ILE A 11 -51.90 -0.24 -8.90
CA ILE A 11 -52.66 -0.99 -9.91
C ILE A 11 -53.93 -1.58 -9.30
N GLN A 12 -53.83 -2.25 -8.15
CA GLN A 12 -54.98 -2.87 -7.46
C GLN A 12 -56.02 -1.85 -7.00
N GLN A 13 -55.60 -0.64 -6.62
CA GLN A 13 -56.48 0.42 -6.15
C GLN A 13 -56.95 1.38 -7.25
N ASN A 14 -56.59 1.11 -8.52
CA ASN A 14 -56.83 2.00 -9.66
C ASN A 14 -56.38 3.45 -9.41
N LYS A 15 -55.26 3.63 -8.71
CA LYS A 15 -54.68 4.94 -8.36
C LYS A 15 -53.53 5.27 -9.30
N ARG A 16 -53.39 6.55 -9.65
CA ARG A 16 -52.26 7.04 -10.45
C ARG A 16 -50.94 6.78 -9.72
N PHE A 17 -50.04 6.07 -10.38
CA PHE A 17 -48.69 5.84 -9.88
C PHE A 17 -47.87 7.13 -9.93
N LEU A 18 -47.36 7.55 -8.77
CA LEU A 18 -46.43 8.66 -8.63
C LEU A 18 -45.15 8.12 -8.00
N MET A 19 -44.02 8.22 -8.73
CA MET A 19 -42.73 7.68 -8.30
C MET A 19 -42.26 8.28 -6.97
N VAL A 20 -42.50 9.58 -6.74
CA VAL A 20 -42.14 10.29 -5.50
C VAL A 20 -42.74 9.64 -4.27
N ASN A 21 -43.97 9.11 -4.38
CA ASN A 21 -44.66 8.44 -3.27
C ASN A 21 -44.19 6.98 -3.07
N GLY A 22 -43.51 6.41 -4.07
CA GLY A 22 -42.96 5.06 -4.01
C GLY A 22 -41.54 4.99 -3.45
N ILE A 23 -40.84 6.13 -3.37
CA ILE A 23 -39.51 6.24 -2.78
C ILE A 23 -39.67 6.72 -1.34
N LYS A 24 -39.10 5.98 -0.39
CA LYS A 24 -39.10 6.34 1.03
C LYS A 24 -37.70 6.80 1.44
N PRO A 25 -37.44 8.12 1.57
CA PRO A 25 -36.14 8.62 2.01
C PRO A 25 -35.72 8.07 3.39
N SER A 26 -36.71 7.84 4.27
CA SER A 26 -36.49 7.30 5.61
C SER A 26 -35.92 5.88 5.62
N ALA A 27 -36.09 5.10 4.55
CA ALA A 27 -35.53 3.76 4.46
C ALA A 27 -34.00 3.78 4.49
N LEU A 28 -33.38 4.70 3.73
CA LEU A 28 -31.92 4.87 3.71
C LEU A 28 -31.42 5.42 5.06
N SER A 29 -32.03 6.49 5.56
CA SER A 29 -31.60 7.14 6.81
C SER A 29 -31.69 6.18 8.01
N ASN A 30 -32.81 5.46 8.15
CA ASN A 30 -32.98 4.50 9.23
C ASN A 30 -32.09 3.27 9.06
N GLY A 31 -31.89 2.81 7.82
CA GLY A 31 -30.95 1.72 7.50
C GLY A 31 -29.52 2.06 7.92
N LEU A 32 -29.00 3.21 7.48
CA LEU A 32 -27.65 3.67 7.83
C LEU A 32 -27.49 3.90 9.33
N LYS A 33 -28.45 4.57 9.97
CA LYS A 33 -28.44 4.79 11.42
C LYS A 33 -28.39 3.47 12.19
N TYR A 34 -29.18 2.47 11.77
CA TYR A 34 -29.18 1.15 12.38
C TYR A 34 -27.84 0.43 12.20
N SER A 35 -27.32 0.35 10.97
CA SER A 35 -26.08 -0.39 10.69
C SER A 35 -24.87 0.22 11.40
N LEU A 36 -24.79 1.56 11.44
CA LEU A 36 -23.72 2.26 12.16
C LEU A 36 -23.86 2.15 13.68
N ALA A 37 -25.08 2.21 14.23
CA ALA A 37 -25.29 2.13 15.67
C ALA A 37 -25.10 0.71 16.22
N THR A 38 -25.50 -0.32 15.47
CA THR A 38 -25.46 -1.72 15.93
C THR A 38 -24.21 -2.47 15.46
N GLY A 39 -23.53 -1.98 14.42
CA GLY A 39 -22.41 -2.67 13.78
C GLY A 39 -22.81 -3.88 12.94
N ASN A 40 -24.12 -4.09 12.71
CA ASN A 40 -24.64 -5.16 11.86
C ASN A 40 -24.92 -4.63 10.46
N TRP A 41 -24.13 -5.08 9.49
CA TRP A 41 -24.30 -4.71 8.09
C TRP A 41 -25.11 -5.80 7.39
N GLY A 42 -26.40 -5.56 7.17
CA GLY A 42 -27.30 -6.50 6.51
C GLY A 42 -28.78 -6.15 6.69
N ASP A 43 -29.66 -7.03 6.19
CA ASP A 43 -31.10 -6.90 6.39
C ASP A 43 -31.45 -7.18 7.87
N GLN A 44 -32.13 -6.22 8.50
CA GLN A 44 -32.59 -6.31 9.89
C GLN A 44 -33.44 -7.56 10.14
N LYS A 45 -34.17 -8.03 9.13
CA LYS A 45 -35.03 -9.22 9.24
C LYS A 45 -34.27 -10.53 9.10
N LYS A 46 -33.01 -10.48 8.64
CA LYS A 46 -32.14 -11.64 8.43
C LYS A 46 -30.80 -11.43 9.14
N ALA A 47 -30.87 -11.25 10.46
CA ALA A 47 -29.70 -10.97 11.31
C ALA A 47 -28.59 -12.04 11.19
N ALA A 48 -28.94 -13.30 10.93
CA ALA A 48 -27.99 -14.41 10.78
C ALA A 48 -27.05 -14.29 9.56
N SER A 49 -27.40 -13.49 8.55
CA SER A 49 -26.56 -13.24 7.37
C SER A 49 -25.88 -11.87 7.41
N SER A 50 -25.90 -11.18 8.55
CA SER A 50 -25.29 -9.85 8.68
C SER A 50 -23.84 -9.94 9.12
N THR A 51 -22.99 -9.09 8.55
CA THR A 51 -21.59 -8.95 9.00
C THR A 51 -21.59 -8.07 10.24
N ALA A 52 -21.36 -8.69 11.40
CA ALA A 52 -21.30 -8.01 12.69
C ALA A 52 -19.90 -7.45 12.99
N GLY A 53 -19.84 -6.35 13.75
CA GLY A 53 -18.61 -5.85 14.36
C GLY A 53 -17.79 -4.89 13.50
N VAL A 54 -18.33 -4.41 12.37
CA VAL A 54 -17.70 -3.39 11.51
C VAL A 54 -17.73 -2.01 12.18
N SER A 55 -18.84 -1.66 12.83
CA SER A 55 -18.93 -0.46 13.68
C SER A 55 -18.82 -0.87 15.15
N GLN A 56 -18.08 -0.08 15.93
CA GLN A 56 -17.85 -0.28 17.35
C GLN A 56 -17.87 1.07 18.08
N VAL A 57 -18.25 1.04 19.36
CA VAL A 57 -18.17 2.24 20.21
C VAL A 57 -16.71 2.60 20.45
N LEU A 58 -16.36 3.85 20.15
CA LEU A 58 -14.98 4.34 20.32
C LEU A 58 -14.52 4.20 21.78
N ASN A 59 -13.29 3.73 21.96
CA ASN A 59 -12.69 3.54 23.27
C ASN A 59 -12.07 4.87 23.71
N ARG A 60 -12.48 5.39 24.87
CA ARG A 60 -12.05 6.70 25.40
C ARG A 60 -11.44 6.62 26.80
N TYR A 61 -10.88 5.48 27.21
CA TYR A 61 -10.23 5.35 28.52
C TYR A 61 -9.01 6.27 28.65
N THR A 62 -8.20 6.33 27.59
CA THR A 62 -7.03 7.22 27.47
C THR A 62 -6.91 7.77 26.05
N PHE A 63 -6.13 8.85 25.88
CA PHE A 63 -5.82 9.39 24.56
C PHE A 63 -5.18 8.33 23.65
N SER A 64 -4.20 7.57 24.16
CA SER A 64 -3.54 6.49 23.41
C SER A 64 -4.51 5.36 23.03
N SER A 65 -5.44 4.98 23.93
CA SER A 65 -6.44 3.95 23.62
C SER A 65 -7.39 4.38 22.49
N THR A 66 -7.66 5.68 22.38
CA THR A 66 -8.50 6.24 21.31
C THR A 66 -7.79 6.12 19.97
N LEU A 67 -6.50 6.50 19.90
CA LEU A 67 -5.70 6.41 18.69
C LEU A 67 -5.49 4.95 18.24
N SER A 68 -5.17 4.05 19.17
CA SER A 68 -5.07 2.61 18.91
C SER A 68 -6.37 2.06 18.31
N HIS A 69 -7.52 2.40 18.89
CA HIS A 69 -8.81 1.89 18.41
C HIS A 69 -9.11 2.35 16.97
N LEU A 70 -8.72 3.55 16.58
CA LEU A 70 -8.91 4.05 15.20
C LEU A 70 -8.05 3.32 14.15
N ARG A 71 -6.95 2.67 14.57
CA ARG A 71 -6.01 1.98 13.68
C ARG A 71 -6.15 0.45 13.70
N ARG A 72 -7.22 -0.03 14.33
CA ARG A 72 -7.51 -1.44 14.49
C ARG A 72 -8.09 -2.03 13.20
N THR A 73 -7.56 -3.16 12.78
CA THR A 73 -8.11 -4.01 11.72
C THR A 73 -8.57 -5.34 12.30
N ASN A 74 -9.67 -5.86 11.77
CA ASN A 74 -10.27 -7.12 12.24
C ASN A 74 -10.35 -8.11 11.09
N THR A 75 -9.84 -9.32 11.31
CA THR A 75 -9.94 -10.41 10.34
C THR A 75 -11.34 -11.03 10.43
N PRO A 76 -12.08 -11.20 9.32
CA PRO A 76 -13.46 -11.70 9.32
C PRO A 76 -13.53 -13.23 9.53
N ILE A 77 -12.89 -13.72 10.58
CA ILE A 77 -12.85 -15.14 10.95
C ILE A 77 -13.57 -15.32 12.29
N GLY A 78 -14.43 -16.34 12.35
CA GLY A 78 -15.12 -16.72 13.57
C GLY A 78 -14.13 -17.00 14.70
N ARG A 79 -14.40 -16.45 15.88
CA ARG A 79 -13.52 -16.57 17.05
C ARG A 79 -13.49 -17.99 17.63
N ASP A 80 -14.43 -18.85 17.23
CA ASP A 80 -14.54 -20.25 17.65
C ASP A 80 -13.50 -21.17 16.99
N GLY A 81 -12.89 -20.72 15.89
CA GLY A 81 -11.85 -21.47 15.18
C GLY A 81 -10.48 -21.35 15.86
N LYS A 82 -9.94 -22.48 16.34
CA LYS A 82 -8.53 -22.63 16.75
C LYS A 82 -7.57 -22.77 15.56
N ILE A 83 -7.78 -21.97 14.51
CA ILE A 83 -6.91 -22.00 13.33
C ILE A 83 -5.68 -21.14 13.62
N ALA A 84 -4.50 -21.76 13.69
CA ALA A 84 -3.26 -21.07 14.06
C ALA A 84 -2.73 -20.14 12.96
N LYS A 85 -2.78 -20.56 11.69
CA LYS A 85 -2.17 -19.84 10.55
C LYS A 85 -2.52 -18.33 10.46
N PRO A 86 -3.81 -17.90 10.49
CA PRO A 86 -4.13 -16.48 10.40
C PRO A 86 -3.75 -15.67 11.65
N ARG A 87 -3.48 -16.35 12.78
CA ARG A 87 -3.13 -15.73 14.06
C ARG A 87 -1.63 -15.57 14.25
N GLN A 88 -0.84 -16.39 13.56
CA GLN A 88 0.61 -16.32 13.61
C GLN A 88 1.11 -15.03 12.96
N LEU A 89 2.15 -14.44 13.55
CA LEU A 89 2.85 -13.32 12.94
C LEU A 89 3.54 -13.83 11.68
N HIS A 90 3.25 -13.20 10.55
CA HIS A 90 3.86 -13.49 9.26
C HIS A 90 4.91 -12.42 8.93
N ASN A 91 5.96 -12.78 8.19
CA ASN A 91 7.04 -11.87 7.84
C ASN A 91 6.56 -10.66 7.02
N THR A 92 5.54 -10.85 6.18
CA THR A 92 4.90 -9.77 5.40
C THR A 92 4.19 -8.71 6.25
N HIS A 93 4.02 -8.94 7.57
CA HIS A 93 3.50 -7.89 8.45
C HIS A 93 4.54 -6.82 8.80
N TRP A 94 5.83 -7.09 8.56
CA TRP A 94 6.92 -6.23 9.00
C TRP A 94 6.78 -4.81 8.43
N GLY A 95 6.72 -3.81 9.31
CA GLY A 95 6.55 -2.42 8.94
C GLY A 95 5.14 -1.99 8.53
N LEU A 96 4.19 -2.91 8.34
CA LEU A 96 2.79 -2.61 8.02
C LEU A 96 1.88 -2.68 9.25
N VAL A 97 2.12 -3.66 10.12
CA VAL A 97 1.31 -3.96 11.31
C VAL A 97 2.20 -4.02 12.55
N CYS A 98 1.68 -3.57 13.69
CA CYS A 98 2.35 -3.72 14.98
C CYS A 98 2.44 -5.20 15.37
N PRO A 99 3.65 -5.76 15.61
CA PRO A 99 3.81 -7.18 15.92
C PRO A 99 3.33 -7.56 17.33
N ALA A 100 3.28 -6.59 18.27
CA ALA A 100 2.98 -6.83 19.67
C ALA A 100 1.54 -6.47 20.06
N GLU A 101 0.93 -5.50 19.38
CA GLU A 101 -0.36 -4.94 19.79
C GLU A 101 -1.55 -5.78 19.26
N THR A 102 -1.80 -6.89 19.95
CA THR A 102 -2.96 -7.76 19.76
C THR A 102 -3.62 -8.07 21.10
N PRO A 103 -4.96 -8.18 21.19
CA PRO A 103 -5.62 -8.63 22.41
C PRO A 103 -5.23 -10.08 22.74
N GLU A 104 -5.26 -10.41 24.03
CA GLU A 104 -5.09 -11.78 24.51
C GLU A 104 -6.34 -12.65 24.23
N GLY A 105 -6.16 -13.97 24.29
CA GLY A 105 -7.26 -14.93 24.18
C GLY A 105 -7.78 -15.16 22.75
N GLN A 106 -9.10 -15.27 22.58
CA GLN A 106 -9.73 -15.74 21.33
C GLN A 106 -9.55 -14.78 20.15
N ALA A 107 -9.22 -13.51 20.39
CA ALA A 107 -8.98 -12.51 19.35
C ALA A 107 -7.49 -12.36 19.00
N CYS A 108 -6.60 -13.10 19.68
CA CYS A 108 -5.16 -13.02 19.46
C CYS A 108 -4.80 -13.31 17.99
N GLY A 109 -4.07 -12.38 17.37
CA GLY A 109 -3.64 -12.42 15.98
C GLY A 109 -4.73 -12.12 14.94
N LEU A 110 -6.01 -12.07 15.33
CA LEU A 110 -7.12 -11.70 14.44
C LEU A 110 -7.39 -10.19 14.42
N VAL A 111 -7.16 -9.56 15.57
CA VAL A 111 -7.21 -8.10 15.71
C VAL A 111 -5.80 -7.58 15.65
N LYS A 112 -5.54 -6.73 14.66
CA LYS A 112 -4.22 -6.16 14.35
C LYS A 112 -4.30 -4.64 14.41
N ASN A 113 -3.18 -3.97 14.64
CA ASN A 113 -3.10 -2.51 14.61
C ASN A 113 -2.09 -2.07 13.57
N LEU A 114 -2.43 -1.07 12.75
CA LEU A 114 -1.54 -0.54 11.72
C LEU A 114 -0.28 0.10 12.35
N SER A 115 0.88 -0.08 11.72
CA SER A 115 2.16 0.53 12.15
C SER A 115 2.12 2.05 12.01
N LEU A 116 2.92 2.83 12.75
CA LEU A 116 2.85 4.32 12.71
C LEU A 116 2.90 4.91 11.29
N MET A 117 3.80 4.39 10.44
CA MET A 117 4.00 4.88 9.07
C MET A 117 3.09 4.20 8.02
N CYS A 118 2.25 3.25 8.44
CA CYS A 118 1.34 2.56 7.55
C CYS A 118 0.33 3.53 6.91
N PHE A 119 0.23 3.46 5.58
CA PHE A 119 -0.75 4.13 4.75
C PHE A 119 -1.64 3.08 4.06
N VAL A 120 -2.94 3.38 3.89
CA VAL A 120 -3.89 2.49 3.21
C VAL A 120 -4.29 3.15 1.89
N SER A 121 -4.12 2.44 0.77
CA SER A 121 -4.46 2.97 -0.56
C SER A 121 -5.94 3.32 -0.67
N VAL A 122 -6.23 4.45 -1.32
CA VAL A 122 -7.59 4.93 -1.58
C VAL A 122 -8.13 4.43 -2.92
N GLY A 123 -7.22 4.06 -3.82
CA GLY A 123 -7.54 3.55 -5.14
C GLY A 123 -7.49 4.64 -6.20
N THR A 124 -6.92 4.28 -7.35
CA THR A 124 -6.73 5.14 -8.51
C THR A 124 -7.32 4.44 -9.75
N PRO A 125 -8.02 5.18 -10.63
CA PRO A 125 -8.48 4.63 -11.92
C PRO A 125 -7.35 4.01 -12.72
N SER A 126 -7.55 2.80 -13.26
CA SER A 126 -6.53 2.09 -14.03
C SER A 126 -6.40 2.54 -15.48
N ASP A 127 -7.44 3.14 -16.07
CA ASP A 127 -7.47 3.46 -17.50
C ASP A 127 -6.31 4.38 -17.94
N PRO A 128 -5.98 5.48 -17.21
CA PRO A 128 -4.83 6.32 -17.59
C PRO A 128 -3.48 5.59 -17.51
N ILE A 129 -3.38 4.59 -16.63
CA ILE A 129 -2.18 3.77 -16.47
C ILE A 129 -2.01 2.86 -17.69
N ILE A 130 -3.12 2.27 -18.15
CA ILE A 130 -3.15 1.42 -19.35
C ILE A 130 -2.79 2.24 -20.59
N GLU A 131 -3.41 3.40 -20.79
CA GLU A 131 -3.12 4.31 -21.90
C GLU A 131 -1.64 4.74 -21.91
N PHE A 132 -1.08 5.04 -20.73
CA PHE A 132 0.34 5.36 -20.61
C PHE A 132 1.23 4.20 -21.06
N MET A 133 0.93 2.97 -20.64
CA MET A 133 1.72 1.79 -21.05
C MET A 133 1.61 1.51 -22.55
N ILE A 134 0.43 1.69 -23.16
CA ILE A 134 0.24 1.55 -24.62
C ILE A 134 1.13 2.55 -25.36
N ASN A 135 1.14 3.80 -24.93
CA ASN A 135 1.99 4.84 -25.51
C ASN A 135 3.50 4.57 -25.35
N ARG A 136 3.89 3.70 -24.42
CA ARG A 136 5.28 3.25 -24.19
C ARG A 136 5.63 1.93 -24.87
N GLY A 137 4.76 1.42 -25.75
CA GLY A 137 5.04 0.23 -26.55
C GLY A 137 4.49 -1.07 -25.96
N MET A 138 3.56 -1.00 -25.01
CA MET A 138 2.76 -2.17 -24.63
C MET A 138 1.78 -2.50 -25.75
N GLU A 139 1.83 -3.74 -26.24
CA GLU A 139 0.87 -4.28 -27.20
C GLU A 139 -0.36 -4.80 -26.44
N ILE A 140 -1.55 -4.42 -26.90
CA ILE A 140 -2.80 -4.85 -26.27
C ILE A 140 -3.01 -6.35 -26.55
N ILE A 141 -3.61 -7.06 -25.60
CA ILE A 141 -3.79 -8.52 -25.69
C ILE A 141 -4.56 -8.97 -26.94
N GLU A 142 -5.51 -8.18 -27.43
CA GLU A 142 -6.28 -8.49 -28.64
C GLU A 142 -5.43 -8.47 -29.93
N GLU A 143 -4.34 -7.71 -29.94
CA GLU A 143 -3.43 -7.58 -31.07
C GLU A 143 -2.22 -8.52 -30.95
N TYR A 144 -2.09 -9.21 -29.82
CA TYR A 144 -0.94 -10.05 -29.52
C TYR A 144 -0.98 -11.39 -30.28
N GLU A 145 0.08 -11.66 -31.04
CA GLU A 145 0.31 -12.95 -31.68
C GLU A 145 1.38 -13.76 -30.93
N PRO A 146 1.01 -14.85 -30.22
CA PRO A 146 1.96 -15.62 -29.39
C PRO A 146 3.14 -16.23 -30.15
N LEU A 147 2.94 -16.57 -31.44
CA LEU A 147 3.98 -17.15 -32.28
C LEU A 147 5.05 -16.13 -32.70
N ARG A 148 4.67 -14.85 -32.78
CA ARG A 148 5.57 -13.77 -33.18
C ARG A 148 6.53 -13.40 -32.05
N TYR A 149 6.04 -13.42 -30.81
CA TYR A 149 6.81 -13.01 -29.65
C TYR A 149 6.64 -13.96 -28.43
N PRO A 150 7.20 -15.17 -28.49
CA PRO A 150 6.97 -16.21 -27.47
C PRO A 150 7.54 -15.88 -26.08
N ASN A 151 8.44 -14.89 -25.99
CA ASN A 151 9.12 -14.49 -24.77
C ASN A 151 8.70 -13.11 -24.24
N ALA A 152 7.64 -12.53 -24.80
CA ALA A 152 7.12 -11.26 -24.33
C ALA A 152 6.66 -11.36 -22.86
N THR A 153 6.88 -10.29 -22.10
CA THR A 153 6.43 -10.20 -20.70
C THR A 153 4.97 -9.81 -20.66
N LYS A 154 4.17 -10.54 -19.88
CA LYS A 154 2.74 -10.27 -19.71
C LYS A 154 2.55 -9.08 -18.77
N VAL A 155 1.63 -8.18 -19.09
CA VAL A 155 1.31 -7.02 -18.27
C VAL A 155 -0.08 -7.18 -17.67
N PHE A 156 -0.15 -7.18 -16.35
CA PHE A 156 -1.39 -7.31 -15.58
C PHE A 156 -1.70 -6.00 -14.84
N VAL A 157 -2.96 -5.56 -14.89
CA VAL A 157 -3.45 -4.43 -14.11
C VAL A 157 -4.62 -4.90 -13.27
N ASN A 158 -4.48 -4.80 -11.93
CA ASN A 158 -5.49 -5.27 -10.98
C ASN A 158 -5.94 -6.74 -11.25
N GLY A 159 -4.99 -7.59 -11.67
CA GLY A 159 -5.21 -9.01 -12.01
C GLY A 159 -5.75 -9.29 -13.42
N VAL A 160 -6.08 -8.26 -14.20
CA VAL A 160 -6.51 -8.41 -15.60
C VAL A 160 -5.29 -8.41 -16.51
N TRP A 161 -5.16 -9.39 -17.39
CA TRP A 161 -4.12 -9.40 -18.43
C TRP A 161 -4.48 -8.41 -19.53
N VAL A 162 -3.80 -7.27 -19.57
CA VAL A 162 -4.12 -6.16 -20.49
C VAL A 162 -3.29 -6.24 -21.79
N GLY A 163 -2.06 -6.74 -21.71
CA GLY A 163 -1.17 -6.73 -22.85
C GLY A 163 0.16 -7.43 -22.63
N VAL A 164 1.06 -7.25 -23.57
CA VAL A 164 2.43 -7.75 -23.49
C VAL A 164 3.44 -6.67 -23.83
N HIS A 165 4.68 -6.84 -23.38
CA HIS A 165 5.78 -5.94 -23.72
C HIS A 165 7.05 -6.74 -23.99
N GLN A 166 7.78 -6.38 -25.06
CA GLN A 166 9.04 -7.06 -25.44
C GLN A 166 10.21 -6.68 -24.53
N ASP A 167 10.30 -5.40 -24.15
CA ASP A 167 11.32 -4.89 -23.24
C ASP A 167 10.71 -4.44 -21.89
N PRO A 168 10.40 -5.38 -20.98
CA PRO A 168 9.82 -5.04 -19.68
C PRO A 168 10.75 -4.20 -18.81
N LYS A 169 12.08 -4.25 -19.05
CA LYS A 169 13.02 -3.47 -18.24
C LYS A 169 12.82 -1.98 -18.51
N HIS A 170 12.70 -1.62 -19.78
CA HIS A 170 12.41 -0.25 -20.19
C HIS A 170 11.07 0.23 -19.62
N LEU A 171 9.99 -0.53 -19.82
CA LEU A 171 8.66 -0.17 -19.34
C LEU A 171 8.61 0.04 -17.82
N VAL A 172 9.23 -0.86 -17.05
CA VAL A 172 9.29 -0.76 -15.58
C VAL A 172 10.06 0.50 -15.16
N THR A 173 11.21 0.79 -15.77
CA THR A 173 11.99 2.00 -15.46
C THR A 173 11.17 3.26 -15.74
N GLU A 174 10.51 3.37 -16.89
CA GLU A 174 9.68 4.53 -17.23
C GLU A 174 8.50 4.68 -16.27
N MET A 175 7.83 3.58 -15.91
CA MET A 175 6.74 3.57 -14.94
C MET A 175 7.21 4.05 -13.55
N THR A 176 8.33 3.51 -13.06
CA THR A 176 8.91 3.90 -11.77
C THR A 176 9.35 5.37 -11.77
N GLU A 177 9.98 5.85 -12.83
CA GLU A 177 10.34 7.28 -12.95
C GLU A 177 9.12 8.20 -13.00
N THR A 178 8.07 7.78 -13.70
CA THR A 178 6.81 8.53 -13.80
C THR A 178 6.12 8.62 -12.44
N ARG A 179 6.18 7.54 -11.63
CA ARG A 179 5.76 7.53 -10.21
C ARG A 179 6.60 8.50 -9.38
N ARG A 180 7.92 8.44 -9.47
CA ARG A 180 8.83 9.32 -8.70
C ARG A 180 8.69 10.80 -9.03
N ARG A 181 8.28 11.13 -10.26
CA ARG A 181 7.96 12.51 -10.68
C ARG A 181 6.52 12.92 -10.34
N SER A 182 5.75 12.05 -9.67
CA SER A 182 4.35 12.25 -9.27
C SER A 182 3.39 12.51 -10.43
N TYR A 183 3.71 12.03 -11.65
CA TYR A 183 2.75 11.98 -12.75
C TYR A 183 1.82 10.77 -12.64
N LEU A 184 2.32 9.67 -12.03
CA LEU A 184 1.53 8.53 -11.62
C LEU A 184 1.30 8.62 -10.10
N PRO A 185 0.09 8.33 -9.59
CA PRO A 185 -0.15 8.36 -8.16
C PRO A 185 0.81 7.45 -7.38
N ASN A 186 1.36 7.98 -6.29
CA ASN A 186 2.39 7.31 -5.49
C ASN A 186 1.88 6.02 -4.80
N GLU A 187 0.58 5.76 -4.83
CA GLU A 187 -0.01 4.52 -4.33
C GLU A 187 -0.06 3.37 -5.33
N VAL A 188 0.33 3.60 -6.59
CA VAL A 188 0.39 2.52 -7.58
C VAL A 188 1.61 1.64 -7.32
N SER A 189 1.34 0.34 -7.11
CA SER A 189 2.37 -0.67 -6.89
C SER A 189 2.82 -1.28 -8.22
N LEU A 190 4.13 -1.48 -8.34
CA LEU A 190 4.79 -1.92 -9.55
C LEU A 190 5.65 -3.15 -9.25
N VAL A 191 5.18 -4.33 -9.64
CA VAL A 191 5.83 -5.61 -9.32
C VAL A 191 6.29 -6.30 -10.60
N ARG A 192 7.60 -6.52 -10.73
CA ARG A 192 8.19 -7.22 -11.87
C ARG A 192 8.65 -8.62 -11.45
N ASP A 193 7.90 -9.64 -11.84
CA ASP A 193 8.33 -11.03 -11.70
C ASP A 193 9.13 -11.48 -12.92
N ILE A 194 10.44 -11.62 -12.72
CA ILE A 194 11.38 -12.03 -13.77
C ILE A 194 11.22 -13.52 -14.11
N ARG A 195 10.83 -14.36 -13.15
CA ARG A 195 10.74 -15.83 -13.34
C ARG A 195 9.51 -16.18 -14.16
N ASP A 196 8.36 -15.62 -13.80
CA ASP A 196 7.10 -15.89 -14.48
C ASP A 196 6.89 -15.01 -15.73
N ARG A 197 7.78 -14.04 -15.95
CA ARG A 197 7.72 -13.03 -17.02
C ARG A 197 6.41 -12.25 -16.96
N GLU A 198 6.16 -11.69 -15.80
CA GLU A 198 4.96 -10.91 -15.51
C GLU A 198 5.33 -9.55 -14.94
N PHE A 199 4.65 -8.51 -15.41
CA PHE A 199 4.66 -7.18 -14.80
C PHE A 199 3.26 -6.91 -14.27
N LYS A 200 3.12 -6.81 -12.95
CA LYS A 200 1.85 -6.65 -12.25
C LYS A 200 1.77 -5.25 -11.68
N ILE A 201 0.69 -4.55 -12.01
CA ILE A 201 0.39 -3.22 -11.54
C ILE A 201 -0.88 -3.29 -10.70
N PHE A 202 -0.82 -2.71 -9.50
CA PHE A 202 -1.98 -2.60 -8.62
C PHE A 202 -2.29 -1.14 -8.35
N SER A 203 -3.52 -0.73 -8.68
CA SER A 203 -4.07 0.61 -8.43
C SER A 203 -5.33 0.56 -7.57
N ASP A 204 -5.68 -0.61 -7.06
CA ASP A 204 -6.84 -0.84 -6.20
C ASP A 204 -6.68 -0.23 -4.79
N ALA A 205 -7.83 -0.06 -4.14
CA ALA A 205 -7.96 0.46 -2.79
C ALA A 205 -7.79 -0.64 -1.74
N GLY A 206 -7.35 -0.28 -0.55
CA GLY A 206 -7.24 -1.20 0.59
C GLY A 206 -5.89 -1.91 0.72
N ARG A 207 -4.92 -1.63 -0.16
CA ARG A 207 -3.53 -2.08 -0.01
C ARG A 207 -2.88 -1.33 1.15
N VAL A 208 -2.07 -2.06 1.92
CA VAL A 208 -1.36 -1.53 3.07
C VAL A 208 0.08 -1.27 2.66
N MET A 209 0.53 -0.04 2.83
CA MET A 209 1.82 0.42 2.34
C MET A 209 2.63 1.11 3.44
N ARG A 210 3.94 1.19 3.27
CA ARG A 210 4.82 1.98 4.12
C ARG A 210 5.76 2.86 3.29
N PRO A 211 6.05 4.08 3.74
CA PRO A 211 7.05 4.92 3.14
C PRO A 211 8.46 4.41 3.45
N VAL A 212 9.32 4.39 2.44
CA VAL A 212 10.76 4.10 2.56
C VAL A 212 11.57 5.14 1.80
N PHE A 213 12.83 5.31 2.17
CA PHE A 213 13.73 6.15 1.41
C PHE A 213 14.25 5.44 0.17
N VAL A 214 14.34 6.21 -0.92
CA VAL A 214 14.84 5.72 -2.20
C VAL A 214 16.36 5.75 -2.22
N VAL A 215 16.96 4.66 -2.69
CA VAL A 215 18.38 4.57 -3.03
C VAL A 215 18.54 4.77 -4.54
N GLN A 216 19.46 5.66 -4.91
CA GLN A 216 19.80 5.92 -6.30
C GLN A 216 20.53 4.71 -6.89
N ARG A 217 19.99 4.11 -7.96
CA ARG A 217 20.54 2.87 -8.53
C ARG A 217 21.71 3.12 -9.48
N GLU A 218 21.62 4.17 -10.28
CA GLU A 218 22.62 4.57 -11.28
C GLU A 218 23.06 6.00 -11.00
N ALA A 219 24.30 6.36 -11.37
CA ALA A 219 24.76 7.72 -11.15
C ALA A 219 23.85 8.73 -11.87
N ASP A 220 23.39 9.75 -11.15
CA ASP A 220 22.59 10.84 -11.68
C ASP A 220 23.38 12.15 -11.57
N PRO A 221 24.09 12.55 -12.64
CA PRO A 221 24.87 13.79 -12.65
C PRO A 221 24.00 15.03 -12.44
N SER A 222 22.71 15.00 -12.79
CA SER A 222 21.82 16.16 -12.66
C SER A 222 21.52 16.52 -11.20
N ARG A 223 21.49 15.50 -10.33
CA ARG A 223 21.28 15.64 -8.88
C ARG A 223 22.58 15.52 -8.08
N ASN A 224 23.72 15.35 -8.76
CA ASN A 224 25.02 15.07 -8.14
C ASN A 224 24.96 13.85 -7.18
N LEU A 225 24.24 12.79 -7.59
CA LEU A 225 24.07 11.57 -6.81
C LEU A 225 24.84 10.41 -7.45
N GLU A 226 25.62 9.69 -6.64
CA GLU A 226 26.29 8.47 -7.08
C GLU A 226 25.38 7.24 -6.92
N ALA A 227 25.68 6.18 -7.67
CA ALA A 227 25.02 4.89 -7.48
C ALA A 227 25.24 4.36 -6.05
N GLY A 228 24.16 3.93 -5.40
CA GLY A 228 24.15 3.43 -4.03
C GLY A 228 24.02 4.50 -2.95
N GLN A 229 23.83 5.78 -3.31
CA GLN A 229 23.52 6.84 -2.35
C GLN A 229 22.01 6.97 -2.10
N LEU A 230 21.63 7.45 -0.92
CA LEU A 230 20.24 7.86 -0.66
C LEU A 230 19.90 9.09 -1.51
N VAL A 231 18.67 9.11 -2.05
CA VAL A 231 18.14 10.29 -2.74
C VAL A 231 17.87 11.44 -1.75
N LEU A 232 17.69 11.12 -0.46
CA LEU A 232 17.63 12.12 0.60
C LEU A 232 19.00 12.78 0.80
N THR A 233 19.11 14.05 0.47
CA THR A 233 20.33 14.85 0.67
C THR A 233 20.22 15.72 1.92
N LYS A 234 21.37 16.24 2.38
CA LYS A 234 21.42 17.21 3.48
C LYS A 234 20.73 18.53 3.13
N GLU A 235 20.72 18.89 1.85
CA GLU A 235 19.99 20.05 1.34
C GLU A 235 18.49 19.91 1.63
N HIS A 236 17.90 18.74 1.36
CA HIS A 236 16.50 18.50 1.67
C HIS A 236 16.18 18.65 3.15
N VAL A 237 17.04 18.11 4.02
CA VAL A 237 16.87 18.21 5.47
C VAL A 237 16.98 19.66 5.96
N ASN A 238 17.93 20.43 5.39
CA ASN A 238 18.12 21.82 5.74
C ASN A 238 16.92 22.67 5.30
N SER A 239 16.36 22.45 4.11
CA SER A 239 15.16 23.17 3.65
C SER A 239 13.94 22.92 4.55
N ILE A 240 13.73 21.67 4.96
CA ILE A 240 12.65 21.33 5.91
C ILE A 240 12.88 22.02 7.26
N ARG A 241 14.13 22.03 7.74
CA ARG A 241 14.49 22.65 9.02
C ARG A 241 14.32 24.17 8.99
N GLU A 242 14.76 24.81 7.91
CA GLU A 242 14.67 26.26 7.74
C GLU A 242 13.21 26.72 7.73
N GLU A 243 12.32 25.99 7.03
CA GLU A 243 10.89 26.30 7.04
C GLU A 243 10.24 26.07 8.43
N GLN A 244 10.71 25.07 9.18
CA GLN A 244 10.23 24.83 10.55
C GLN A 244 10.66 25.93 11.52
N GLU A 245 11.88 26.44 11.37
CA GLU A 245 12.43 27.51 12.20
C GLU A 245 11.86 28.89 11.81
N ASN A 246 11.57 29.11 10.52
CA ASN A 246 11.06 30.36 9.97
C ASN A 246 9.72 30.17 9.22
N PRO A 247 8.61 29.91 9.93
CA PRO A 247 7.31 29.69 9.29
C PRO A 247 6.82 30.98 8.60
N THR A 248 6.59 30.90 7.28
CA THR A 248 6.13 32.02 6.43
C THR A 248 4.64 32.33 6.56
N GLY A 249 3.91 31.63 7.44
CA GLY A 249 2.47 31.76 7.64
C GLY A 249 1.60 31.13 6.54
N GLY A 250 2.21 30.67 5.44
CA GLY A 250 1.56 29.96 4.34
C GLY A 250 1.50 28.43 4.54
N PRO A 251 0.97 27.70 3.54
CA PRO A 251 1.08 26.24 3.52
C PRO A 251 2.56 25.83 3.47
N ARG A 252 2.92 24.75 4.17
CA ARG A 252 4.29 24.24 4.14
C ARG A 252 4.66 23.82 2.72
N GLU A 253 5.70 24.43 2.19
CA GLU A 253 6.31 24.14 0.91
C GLU A 253 7.22 22.90 1.03
N PHE A 254 8.03 22.82 2.08
CA PHE A 254 9.01 21.74 2.32
C PHE A 254 8.45 20.72 3.32
N GLY A 255 7.32 20.11 2.95
CA GLY A 255 6.64 19.09 3.74
C GLY A 255 6.90 17.64 3.31
N TRP A 256 6.13 16.73 3.90
CA TRP A 256 6.13 15.30 3.52
C TRP A 256 5.78 15.10 2.04
N ASN A 257 4.74 15.77 1.56
CA ASN A 257 4.32 15.69 0.16
C ASN A 257 5.41 16.20 -0.80
N TRP A 258 6.21 17.17 -0.38
CA TRP A 258 7.33 17.64 -1.16
C TRP A 258 8.41 16.56 -1.31
N LEU A 259 8.78 15.86 -0.22
CA LEU A 259 9.72 14.73 -0.30
C LEU A 259 9.22 13.61 -1.22
N VAL A 260 7.93 13.28 -1.13
CA VAL A 260 7.30 12.30 -2.01
C VAL A 260 7.37 12.78 -3.47
N ASN A 261 7.03 14.04 -3.74
CA ASN A 261 7.04 14.61 -5.09
C ASN A 261 8.46 14.76 -5.68
N GLN A 262 9.49 14.87 -4.84
CA GLN A 262 10.90 14.86 -5.28
C GLN A 262 11.43 13.44 -5.56
N GLY A 263 10.63 12.40 -5.28
CA GLY A 263 11.02 11.00 -5.40
C GLY A 263 12.00 10.56 -4.32
N VAL A 264 12.06 11.27 -3.19
CA VAL A 264 12.91 10.92 -2.04
C VAL A 264 12.31 9.76 -1.25
N ILE A 265 10.98 9.71 -1.20
CA ILE A 265 10.19 8.70 -0.48
C ILE A 265 9.31 7.96 -1.48
N GLU A 266 9.31 6.64 -1.41
CA GLU A 266 8.38 5.77 -2.14
C GLU A 266 7.51 4.98 -1.14
N TYR A 267 6.25 4.75 -1.49
CA TYR A 267 5.39 3.85 -0.73
C TYR A 267 5.53 2.44 -1.30
N LEU A 268 5.91 1.50 -0.44
CA LEU A 268 5.97 0.08 -0.78
C LEU A 268 4.80 -0.66 -0.14
N ASP A 269 4.10 -1.47 -0.93
CA ASP A 269 3.14 -2.44 -0.43
C ASP A 269 3.80 -3.82 -0.21
N ALA A 270 3.04 -4.73 0.38
CA ALA A 270 3.54 -6.06 0.71
C ALA A 270 3.98 -6.89 -0.52
N GLU A 271 3.41 -6.65 -1.70
CA GLU A 271 3.76 -7.37 -2.94
C GLU A 271 5.02 -6.78 -3.58
N GLU A 272 5.15 -5.44 -3.63
CA GLU A 272 6.34 -4.76 -4.15
C GLU A 272 7.58 -5.06 -3.30
N GLU A 273 7.39 -5.27 -1.99
CA GLU A 273 8.46 -5.70 -1.07
C GLU A 273 9.11 -7.04 -1.43
N GLU A 274 8.38 -7.99 -2.02
CA GLU A 274 8.96 -9.29 -2.44
C GLU A 274 9.98 -9.14 -3.58
N THR A 275 9.93 -8.02 -4.32
CA THR A 275 10.87 -7.71 -5.40
C THR A 275 11.89 -6.62 -5.05
N THR A 276 11.77 -6.02 -3.86
CA THR A 276 12.57 -4.88 -3.43
C THR A 276 13.59 -5.28 -2.37
N MET A 277 14.79 -4.71 -2.46
CA MET A 277 15.83 -4.85 -1.44
C MET A 277 15.85 -3.62 -0.55
N ILE A 278 15.66 -3.82 0.76
CA ILE A 278 15.62 -2.74 1.75
C ILE A 278 16.89 -2.78 2.59
N CYS A 279 17.61 -1.65 2.59
CA CYS A 279 18.70 -1.45 3.52
C CYS A 279 18.14 -1.02 4.88
N MET A 280 18.66 -1.61 5.96
CA MET A 280 18.14 -1.37 7.31
C MET A 280 18.67 -0.06 7.91
N THR A 281 19.93 0.29 7.63
CA THR A 281 20.50 1.57 8.07
C THR A 281 21.33 2.23 6.96
N PRO A 282 21.46 3.57 6.95
CA PRO A 282 22.27 4.26 5.95
C PRO A 282 23.76 3.87 5.99
N GLU A 283 24.30 3.54 7.17
CA GLU A 283 25.72 3.17 7.32
C GLU A 283 26.07 1.86 6.61
N ASP A 284 25.09 0.96 6.47
CA ASP A 284 25.24 -0.28 5.71
C ASP A 284 25.46 0.03 4.21
N LEU A 285 24.82 1.09 3.67
CA LEU A 285 25.05 1.57 2.30
C LEU A 285 26.45 2.18 2.15
N ASP A 286 26.88 3.01 3.11
CA ASP A 286 28.20 3.63 3.10
C ASP A 286 29.31 2.58 3.15
N THR A 287 29.15 1.58 4.02
CA THR A 287 30.05 0.44 4.14
C THR A 287 30.14 -0.34 2.83
N TYR A 288 29.00 -0.59 2.17
CA TYR A 288 28.97 -1.25 0.87
C TYR A 288 29.72 -0.43 -0.20
N ARG A 289 29.53 0.89 -0.24
CA ARG A 289 30.25 1.78 -1.18
C ARG A 289 31.76 1.77 -0.94
N LEU A 290 32.20 1.87 0.32
CA LEU A 290 33.61 1.82 0.69
C LEU A 290 34.25 0.46 0.32
N ARG A 291 33.56 -0.65 0.60
CA ARG A 291 34.05 -1.97 0.19
C ARG A 291 34.13 -2.09 -1.33
N LYS A 292 33.15 -1.55 -2.06
CA LYS A 292 33.15 -1.55 -3.53
C LYS A 292 34.26 -0.69 -4.13
N SER A 293 34.70 0.37 -3.45
CA SER A 293 35.88 1.16 -3.85
C SER A 293 37.22 0.56 -3.40
N GLY A 294 37.21 -0.61 -2.76
CA GLY A 294 38.40 -1.33 -2.33
C GLY A 294 38.95 -0.89 -0.97
N VAL A 295 38.19 -0.11 -0.19
CA VAL A 295 38.55 0.28 1.17
C VAL A 295 38.13 -0.83 2.13
N GLU A 296 39.10 -1.39 2.87
CA GLU A 296 38.81 -2.32 3.96
C GLU A 296 38.10 -1.58 5.09
N VAL A 297 36.83 -1.93 5.33
CA VAL A 297 36.08 -1.45 6.48
C VAL A 297 36.24 -2.48 7.60
N PRO A 298 36.83 -2.11 8.75
CA PRO A 298 37.03 -3.03 9.87
C PRO A 298 35.72 -3.69 10.26
N GLU A 299 35.72 -5.03 10.29
CA GLU A 299 34.60 -5.75 10.87
C GLU A 299 34.68 -5.58 12.39
N GLU A 300 33.67 -4.92 12.97
CA GLU A 300 33.52 -4.96 14.42
C GLU A 300 33.46 -6.42 14.85
N PRO A 301 34.31 -6.87 15.78
CA PRO A 301 34.26 -8.24 16.26
C PRO A 301 32.85 -8.53 16.78
N MET A 302 32.31 -9.70 16.43
CA MET A 302 31.14 -10.27 17.09
C MET A 302 31.50 -10.55 18.56
N GLY A 303 31.48 -9.52 19.39
CA GLY A 303 31.56 -9.67 20.83
C GLY A 303 30.24 -10.20 21.35
N ASP A 304 30.30 -11.28 22.14
CA ASP A 304 29.17 -11.95 22.83
C ASP A 304 28.41 -11.04 23.83
N ASP A 305 28.81 -9.78 23.97
CA ASP A 305 28.42 -8.93 25.11
C ASP A 305 27.04 -8.24 24.96
N ASP A 306 26.39 -8.30 23.79
CA ASP A 306 25.08 -7.66 23.60
C ASP A 306 24.11 -8.51 22.78
N ILE A 307 23.28 -9.29 23.49
CA ILE A 307 22.22 -10.14 22.94
C ILE A 307 21.23 -9.35 22.05
N ASN A 308 21.11 -8.04 22.26
CA ASN A 308 20.21 -7.18 21.48
C ASN A 308 20.90 -6.54 20.26
N LYS A 309 22.20 -6.76 20.07
CA LYS A 309 22.92 -6.18 18.93
C LYS A 309 22.43 -6.82 17.64
N ARG A 310 22.11 -5.96 16.67
CA ARG A 310 21.72 -6.40 15.33
C ARG A 310 22.88 -7.17 14.68
N LEU A 311 22.57 -8.37 14.17
CA LEU A 311 23.46 -9.13 13.31
C LEU A 311 23.66 -8.37 11.99
N LYS A 312 24.89 -7.92 11.72
CA LYS A 312 25.27 -7.31 10.44
C LYS A 312 25.40 -8.41 9.38
N THR A 313 25.02 -8.10 8.14
CA THR A 313 25.15 -9.03 7.01
C THR A 313 26.62 -9.15 6.60
N ASN A 314 27.13 -10.38 6.55
CA ASN A 314 28.46 -10.64 6.01
C ASN A 314 28.44 -10.45 4.50
N ILE A 315 29.04 -9.35 4.02
CA ILE A 315 29.14 -9.03 2.59
C ILE A 315 30.23 -9.92 1.98
N LYS A 316 29.84 -10.91 1.18
CA LYS A 316 30.80 -11.72 0.41
C LYS A 316 31.41 -10.89 -0.73
N PRO A 317 32.66 -11.16 -1.15
CA PRO A 317 33.29 -10.44 -2.26
C PRO A 317 32.52 -10.58 -3.60
N THR A 318 31.68 -11.60 -3.74
CA THR A 318 30.85 -11.85 -4.94
C THR A 318 29.45 -11.19 -4.86
N THR A 319 29.19 -10.34 -3.87
CA THR A 319 27.89 -9.68 -3.71
C THR A 319 27.80 -8.52 -4.70
N HIS A 320 26.94 -8.65 -5.71
CA HIS A 320 26.66 -7.60 -6.70
C HIS A 320 25.50 -6.73 -6.24
#